data_AF-A0A949ANU4-F1
#
_entry.id   AF-A0A949ANU4-F1
#
_cell.length_a   1.000
_cell.length_b   1.000
_cell.length_c   1.000
_cell.angle_alpha   90.00
_cell.angle_beta   90.00
_cell.angle_gamma   90.00
#
_symmetry.space_group_name_H-M   'P 1'
#
loop_
_entity.id
_entity.type
_entity.pdbx_description
1 polymer ?
#
loop_
_entity_poly.entity_id
_entity_poly.type
_entity_poly.pdbx_seq_one_letter_code
_entity_poly.pdbx_strand_id
1 'polypeptide(L)' 'LGVLLENGLAPKRLRMVHPYSEAEAGLVLVEAEKDGGEGLEVLSPFCICQEKGGVYTVEMAAMYGG' A
#
# COMPACT_ATOMS: atom_id res chain seq x y z
N LEU A 1 -12.54 -4.35 0.19
CA LEU A 1 -12.97 -3.08 -0.46
C LEU A 1 -14.48 -2.88 -0.44
N GLY A 2 -15.32 -3.93 -0.52
CA GLY A 2 -16.80 -3.79 -0.50
C GLY A 2 -17.34 -2.94 0.65
N VAL A 3 -16.86 -3.16 1.88
CA VAL A 3 -17.25 -2.37 3.06
C VAL A 3 -17.01 -0.86 2.88
N LEU A 4 -15.98 -0.44 2.14
CA LEU A 4 -15.73 0.97 1.85
C LEU A 4 -16.86 1.54 0.97
N LEU A 5 -17.17 0.83 -0.12
CA LEU A 5 -18.22 1.22 -1.06
C LEU A 5 -19.60 1.29 -0.39
N GLU A 6 -19.91 0.31 0.46
CA GLU A 6 -21.15 0.27 1.25
C GLU A 6 -21.32 1.48 2.18
N ASN A 7 -20.22 2.14 2.55
CA ASN A 7 -20.20 3.32 3.43
C ASN A 7 -19.94 4.63 2.66
N GLY A 8 -20.06 4.64 1.33
CA GLY A 8 -19.85 5.82 0.50
C GLY A 8 -18.38 6.25 0.41
N LEU A 9 -17.44 5.36 0.74
CA LEU A 9 -16.00 5.58 0.58
C LEU A 9 -15.54 4.93 -0.71
N ALA A 10 -15.23 5.74 -1.72
CA ALA A 10 -14.69 5.27 -2.99
C ALA A 10 -13.18 5.01 -2.85
N PRO A 11 -12.69 3.75 -2.99
CA PRO A 11 -11.26 3.48 -3.00
C PRO A 11 -10.60 4.17 -4.19
N LYS A 12 -9.56 4.96 -3.92
CA LYS A 12 -8.86 5.75 -4.94
C LYS A 12 -7.47 5.24 -5.24
N ARG A 13 -6.76 4.77 -4.21
CA ARG A 13 -5.39 4.26 -4.36
C ARG A 13 -5.22 2.97 -3.59
N LEU A 14 -4.56 2.01 -4.22
CA LEU A 14 -4.17 0.74 -3.60
C LEU A 14 -2.67 0.55 -3.76
N ARG A 15 -2.00 0.14 -2.68
CA ARG A 15 -0.58 -0.19 -2.72
C ARG A 15 -0.30 -1.49 -1.97
N MET A 16 0.28 -2.47 -2.66
CA MET A 16 0.69 -3.73 -2.05
C MET A 16 1.95 -3.53 -1.21
N VAL A 17 1.99 -4.16 -0.04
CA VAL A 17 3.13 -4.12 0.88
C VAL A 17 3.74 -5.51 1.01
N HIS A 18 5.00 -5.62 0.59
CA HIS A 18 5.77 -6.85 0.59
C HIS A 18 6.89 -6.77 1.66
N PRO A 19 7.18 -7.87 2.38
CA PRO A 19 8.36 -7.94 3.22
C PRO A 19 9.66 -7.64 2.45
N TYR A 20 9.77 -8.17 1.23
CA TYR A 20 10.85 -7.97 0.24
C TYR A 20 10.30 -8.35 -1.15
N SER A 21 11.02 -8.05 -2.24
CA SER A 21 10.51 -8.10 -3.63
C SER A 21 9.95 -9.46 -4.07
N GLU A 22 10.55 -10.57 -3.65
CA GLU A 22 10.11 -11.93 -4.04
C GLU A 22 9.08 -12.53 -3.06
N ALA A 23 8.80 -11.88 -1.94
CA ALA A 23 7.80 -12.34 -0.98
C ALA A 23 6.38 -11.96 -1.41
N GLU A 24 5.40 -12.79 -1.04
CA GLU A 24 3.99 -12.42 -1.18
C GLU A 24 3.63 -11.20 -0.32
N ALA A 25 2.69 -10.39 -0.81
CA ALA A 25 2.17 -9.25 -0.06
C ALA A 25 1.37 -9.74 1.16
N GLY A 26 1.75 -9.29 2.34
CA GLY A 26 1.02 -9.58 3.59
C GLY A 26 0.06 -8.47 4.01
N LEU A 27 0.20 -7.27 3.41
CA LEU A 27 -0.57 -6.08 3.73
C LEU A 27 -0.90 -5.31 2.46
N VAL A 28 -2.03 -4.59 2.50
CA VAL A 28 -2.41 -3.63 1.47
C VAL A 28 -2.73 -2.28 2.12
N LEU A 29 -2.21 -1.21 1.54
CA LEU A 29 -2.61 0.15 1.86
C LEU A 29 -3.73 0.55 0.92
N VAL A 30 -4.79 1.12 1.48
CA VAL A 30 -5.94 1.62 0.72
C VAL A 30 -6.23 3.03 1.16
N GLU A 31 -6.31 3.93 0.20
CA GLU A 31 -6.88 5.25 0.38
C GLU A 31 -8.27 5.29 -0.24
N ALA A 32 -9.21 5.93 0.46
CA ALA A 32 -10.56 6.12 -0.04
C ALA A 32 -11.04 7.54 0.24
N GLU A 33 -11.87 8.05 -0.66
CA GLU A 33 -12.48 9.37 -0.59
C GLU A 33 -14.00 9.23 -0.44
N LYS A 34 -14.58 9.99 0.48
CA LYS A 34 -16.03 10.01 0.66
C LYS A 34 -16.69 10.67 -0.55
N ASP A 35 -17.66 9.98 -1.15
CA ASP A 35 -18.39 10.43 -2.34
C ASP A 35 -17.48 10.71 -3.56
N GLY A 36 -16.26 10.16 -3.59
CA GLY A 36 -15.22 10.51 -4.56
C GLY A 36 -15.46 10.05 -6.01
N GLY A 37 -16.56 9.36 -6.32
CA GLY A 37 -16.85 8.82 -7.64
C GLY A 37 -15.95 7.64 -8.06
N GLU A 38 -15.87 7.36 -9.36
CA GLU A 38 -15.20 6.17 -9.90
C GLU A 38 -13.67 6.33 -10.03
N GLY A 39 -12.99 5.22 -10.32
CA GLY A 39 -11.55 5.16 -10.58
C GLY A 39 -10.74 4.66 -9.38
N LEU A 40 -9.78 3.77 -9.68
CA LEU A 40 -8.84 3.20 -8.72
C LEU A 40 -7.46 3.13 -9.37
N GLU A 41 -6.46 3.72 -8.73
CA GLU A 41 -5.06 3.60 -9.11
C GLU A 41 -4.37 2.51 -8.28
N VAL A 42 -3.65 1.61 -8.96
CA VAL A 42 -2.78 0.65 -8.30
C VAL A 42 -1.34 1.18 -8.38
N LEU A 43 -0.82 1.58 -7.22
CA LEU A 43 0.52 2.12 -7.10
C LEU A 43 1.58 1.00 -7.16
N SER A 44 2.81 1.38 -7.52
CA SER A 44 3.96 0.50 -7.41
C SER A 44 4.09 -0.07 -5.99
N PRO A 45 4.46 -1.34 -5.82
CA PRO A 45 4.52 -1.98 -4.51
C PRO A 45 5.48 -1.26 -3.58
N PHE A 46 5.22 -1.38 -2.28
CA PHE A 46 6.12 -0.95 -1.22
C PHE A 46 6.83 -2.18 -0.64
N CYS A 47 8.15 -2.18 -0.63
CA CYS A 47 8.95 -3.24 -0.03
C CYS A 47 9.59 -2.75 1.27
N ILE A 48 9.47 -3.53 2.35
CA ILE A 48 10.01 -3.18 3.66
C ILE A 48 11.55 -3.34 3.65
N CYS A 49 12.04 -4.52 3.27
CA CYS A 49 13.45 -4.85 3.17
C CYS A 49 13.86 -5.05 1.70
N GLN A 50 15.16 -4.89 1.43
CA GLN A 50 15.73 -5.12 0.09
C GLN A 50 15.70 -6.61 -0.30
N GLU A 51 15.85 -7.50 0.69
CA GLU A 51 15.85 -8.96 0.52
C GLU A 51 15.46 -9.64 1.84
N LYS A 52 15.33 -10.97 1.82
CA LYS A 52 14.97 -11.76 3.00
C LYS A 52 16.02 -11.63 4.11
N GLY A 53 15.64 -11.00 5.23
CA GLY A 53 16.54 -10.75 6.35
C GLY A 53 17.53 -9.61 6.10
N GLY A 54 17.40 -8.90 4.99
CA GLY A 54 18.21 -7.74 4.64
C GLY A 54 17.77 -6.46 5.33
N VAL A 55 18.48 -5.38 5.02
CA VAL A 55 18.19 -4.04 5.55
C VAL A 55 16.95 -3.43 4.91
N TYR A 56 16.42 -2.39 5.55
CA TYR A 56 15.29 -1.62 5.01
C TYR A 56 15.61 -1.05 3.63
N THR A 57 14.56 -0.94 2.81
CA THR A 57 14.63 -0.16 1.57
C THR A 57 14.84 1.33 1.90
N VAL A 58 15.34 2.09 0.92
CA VAL A 58 15.52 3.55 1.08
C VAL A 58 14.18 4.21 1.42
N GLU A 59 13.10 3.78 0.78
CA GLU A 59 11.75 4.29 1.03
C GLU A 59 11.27 4.00 2.45
N MET A 60 11.49 2.78 2.96
CA MET A 60 11.14 2.41 4.34
C MET A 60 12.00 3.14 5.36
N ALA A 61 13.31 3.26 5.13
CA ALA A 61 14.22 3.96 6.03
C ALA A 61 13.87 5.45 6.17
N ALA A 62 13.42 6.08 5.07
CA ALA A 62 12.99 7.47 5.08
C ALA A 62 11.77 7.75 5.98
N MET A 63 10.94 6.73 6.29
CA MET A 63 9.78 6.90 7.18
C MET A 63 10.17 7.09 8.66
N TYR A 64 11.35 6.61 9.07
CA TYR A 64 11.84 6.75 10.45
C TYR A 64 12.74 7.97 10.67
N GLY A 65 13.21 8.61 9.60
CA GLY A 65 14.15 9.74 9.65
C GLY A 65 13.52 11.10 9.97
N GLY A 66 12.42 11.10 10.73
CA GLY A 66 11.74 12.31 11.21
C GLY A 66 12.53 13.05 12.28
#